data_AF-A0A1W1DET8-F1
#
_entry.id   AF-A0A1W1DET8-F1
#
_cell.length_a   1.000
_cell.length_b   1.000
_cell.length_c   1.000
_cell.angle_alpha   90.00
_cell.angle_beta   90.00
_cell.angle_gamma   90.00
#
_symmetry.space_group_name_H-M   'P 1'
#
loop_
_entity.id
_entity.type
_entity.pdbx_description
1 polymer ?
#
loop_
_entity_poly.entity_id
_entity_poly.type
_entity_poly.pdbx_seq_one_letter_code
_entity_poly.pdbx_strand_id
1 'polypeptide(L)' 'MEVKSQAGLYFIGETVDVTGWLGGYNFQWAWSSGWAAGQVV' A
#
# COMPACT_ATOMS: atom_id res chain seq x y z
N MET A 1 6.05 -1.66 3.05
CA MET A 1 5.29 -0.38 3.16
C MET A 1 5.37 0.17 4.59
N GLU A 2 6.55 0.12 5.20
CA GLU A 2 6.75 0.42 6.63
C GLU A 2 6.86 1.93 6.87
N VAL A 3 6.36 2.40 8.00
CA VAL A 3 6.49 3.79 8.44
C VAL A 3 7.91 4.05 8.93
N LYS A 4 8.57 5.06 8.35
CA LYS A 4 9.97 5.42 8.68
C LYS A 4 10.20 5.76 10.16
N SER A 5 9.22 6.40 10.81
CA SER A 5 9.31 6.87 12.20
C SER A 5 8.85 5.84 13.23
N GLN A 6 8.26 4.72 12.82
CA GLN A 6 7.76 3.70 13.73
C GLN A 6 7.86 2.32 13.08
N ALA A 7 8.89 1.57 13.50
CA ALA A 7 9.12 0.21 13.02
C ALA A 7 7.94 -0.72 13.38
N GLY A 8 7.62 -1.64 12.48
CA GLY A 8 6.51 -2.59 12.61
C GLY A 8 5.13 -2.00 12.27
N LEU A 9 5.02 -0.72 11.94
CA LEU A 9 3.78 -0.09 11.50
C LEU A 9 3.74 0.03 9.96
N TYR A 10 2.63 -0.40 9.35
CA TYR A 10 2.46 -0.47 7.90
C TYR A 10 1.12 0.13 7.46
N PHE A 11 1.11 0.79 6.31
CA PHE A 11 -0.11 1.25 5.63
C PHE A 11 -0.11 0.79 4.18
N ILE A 12 -1.27 0.37 3.68
CA ILE A 12 -1.47 -0.15 2.32
C ILE A 12 -2.76 0.39 1.73
N GLY A 13 -2.91 0.24 0.40
CA GLY A 13 -4.13 0.62 -0.30
C GLY A 13 -4.43 2.12 -0.27
N GLU A 14 -5.71 2.45 -0.36
CA GLU A 14 -6.23 3.81 -0.57
C GLU A 14 -6.09 4.72 0.66
N THR A 15 -5.78 4.17 1.84
CA THR A 15 -5.43 4.97 3.03
C THR A 15 -4.11 5.73 2.84
N VAL A 16 -3.25 5.25 1.94
CA VAL A 16 -2.04 5.95 1.52
C VAL A 16 -2.41 6.98 0.46
N ASP A 17 -1.77 8.14 0.48
CA ASP A 17 -1.97 9.24 -0.50
C ASP A 17 -1.44 8.86 -1.91
N VAL A 18 -2.11 7.89 -2.53
CA VAL A 18 -1.87 7.38 -3.87
C VAL A 18 -3.24 7.15 -4.52
N THR A 19 -3.55 7.92 -5.54
CA THR A 19 -4.81 7.79 -6.30
C THR A 19 -4.51 7.46 -7.75
N GLY A 20 -4.99 6.30 -8.19
CA GLY A 20 -4.94 5.86 -9.59
C GLY A 20 -6.06 6.46 -10.42
N TRP A 21 -5.85 6.50 -11.74
CA TRP A 21 -6.89 6.86 -12.69
C TRP A 21 -8.05 5.84 -12.69
N LEU A 22 -9.19 6.25 -13.24
CA LEU A 22 -10.29 5.31 -13.53
C LEU A 22 -9.79 4.22 -14.49
N GLY A 23 -10.21 2.97 -14.27
CA GLY A 23 -9.76 1.82 -15.06
C GLY A 23 -9.05 0.72 -14.27
N GLY A 24 -9.30 0.63 -12.96
CA GLY A 24 -8.78 -0.48 -12.13
C GLY A 24 -7.42 -0.24 -11.48
N TYR A 25 -6.81 0.93 -11.68
CA TYR A 25 -5.50 1.27 -11.10
C TYR A 25 -5.51 1.30 -9.57
N ASN A 26 -6.61 1.72 -8.93
CA ASN A 26 -6.74 1.68 -7.47
C ASN A 26 -6.77 0.24 -6.92
N PHE A 27 -7.42 -0.69 -7.64
CA PHE A 27 -7.35 -2.11 -7.27
C PHE A 27 -5.94 -2.66 -7.45
N GLN A 28 -5.28 -2.39 -8.58
CA GLN A 28 -3.90 -2.80 -8.80
C GLN A 28 -2.97 -2.27 -7.68
N TRP A 29 -3.16 -1.02 -7.26
CA TRP A 29 -2.43 -0.42 -6.15
C TRP A 29 -2.70 -1.13 -4.82
N ALA A 30 -3.97 -1.39 -4.49
CA ALA A 30 -4.33 -2.10 -3.27
C ALA A 30 -3.69 -3.50 -3.20
N TRP A 31 -3.72 -4.25 -4.30
CA TRP A 31 -3.08 -5.57 -4.38
C TRP A 31 -1.56 -5.52 -4.27
N SER A 32 -0.93 -4.62 -5.04
CA SER A 32 0.54 -4.52 -5.10
C SER A 32 1.12 -4.04 -3.77
N SER A 33 0.51 -3.02 -3.15
CA SER A 33 0.94 -2.49 -1.85
C SER A 33 0.71 -3.50 -0.71
N GLY A 34 -0.43 -4.20 -0.72
CA GLY A 34 -0.72 -5.28 0.22
C GLY A 34 0.29 -6.44 0.12
N TRP A 35 0.56 -6.90 -1.10
CA TRP A 35 1.59 -7.92 -1.34
C TRP A 35 2.96 -7.48 -0.82
N ALA A 36 3.41 -6.28 -1.21
CA ALA A 36 4.71 -5.77 -0.79
C ALA A 36 4.85 -5.60 0.73
N ALA A 37 3.78 -5.22 1.43
CA ALA A 37 3.78 -5.19 2.89
C ALA A 37 3.87 -6.61 3.47
N GLY A 38 3.05 -7.54 2.97
CA GLY A 38 3.00 -8.92 3.49
C GLY A 38 4.26 -9.76 3.27
N GLN A 39 5.17 -9.36 2.37
CA GLN A 39 6.45 -10.05 2.16
C GLN A 39 7.50 -9.76 3.24
N VAL A 40 7.34 -8.69 4.01
CA VAL A 40 8.35 -8.21 4.97
C VAL A 40 7.82 -8.11 6.41
N VAL A 41 6.58 -8.56 6.63
CA VAL A 41 5.97 -8.71 7.96
C VAL A 41 6.41 -10.02 8.59
#